data_AF-A0ABD0PYF8-F1
#
_entry.id   AF-A0ABD0PYF8-F1
#
_cell.length_a   1.000
_cell.length_b   1.000
_cell.length_c   1.000
_cell.angle_alpha   90.00
_cell.angle_beta   90.00
_cell.angle_gamma   90.00
#
_symmetry.space_group_name_H-M   'P 1'
#
loop_
_entity.id
_entity.type
_entity.pdbx_description
1 polymer ?
#
loop_
_entity_poly.entity_id
_entity_poly.type
_entity_poly.pdbx_seq_one_letter_code
_entity_poly.pdbx_strand_id
1 'polypeptide(L)'
;SLQTKEQLVEYLTVVIFTASAQHAAVNFGQYDWCSWIPNSPPTMRKPPPTKKGEVDLKYIVESLPDRGRSCWHLGAVWALSQFQENELYLGMYPDEHFIEKPVKEAMVKFRKKLAEVAKVIKNRNEGKKLPYYYL
;
A
#
# COMPACT_ATOMS: atom_id res chain seq x y z
N SER A 1 -22.42 -19.97 6.44
CA SER A 1 -21.54 -20.79 7.29
C SER A 1 -20.51 -21.49 6.42
N LEU A 2 -19.33 -21.78 6.94
CA LEU A 2 -18.28 -22.53 6.22
C LEU A 2 -18.51 -24.03 6.42
N GLN A 3 -18.57 -24.78 5.33
CA GLN A 3 -18.94 -26.21 5.31
C GLN A 3 -17.76 -27.13 4.96
N THR A 4 -16.70 -26.59 4.34
CA THR A 4 -15.53 -27.38 3.94
C THR A 4 -14.23 -26.72 4.40
N LYS A 5 -13.15 -27.51 4.42
CA LYS A 5 -11.81 -27.01 4.77
C LYS A 5 -11.31 -26.02 3.71
N GLU A 6 -11.65 -26.25 2.46
CA GLU A 6 -11.28 -25.40 1.32
C GLU A 6 -11.90 -24.02 1.46
N GLN A 7 -13.19 -23.95 1.84
CA GLN A 7 -13.87 -22.69 2.15
C GLN A 7 -13.20 -21.96 3.33
N LEU A 8 -12.78 -22.69 4.36
CA LEU A 8 -12.06 -22.09 5.48
C LEU A 8 -10.68 -21.56 5.07
N VAL A 9 -9.93 -22.32 4.26
CA VAL A 9 -8.62 -21.88 3.75
C VAL A 9 -8.76 -20.61 2.92
N GLU A 10 -9.73 -20.56 2.01
CA GLU A 10 -10.00 -19.37 1.20
C GLU A 10 -10.38 -18.18 2.07
N TYR A 11 -11.30 -18.38 3.03
CA TYR A 11 -11.74 -17.33 3.93
C TYR A 11 -10.58 -16.75 4.76
N LEU A 12 -9.76 -17.61 5.37
CA LEU A 12 -8.59 -17.18 6.13
C LEU A 12 -7.54 -16.50 5.25
N THR A 13 -7.37 -16.96 4.00
CA THR A 13 -6.49 -16.33 3.02
C THR A 13 -6.94 -14.90 2.74
N VAL A 14 -8.24 -14.67 2.51
CA VAL A 14 -8.80 -13.32 2.31
C VAL A 14 -8.51 -12.42 3.50
N VAL A 15 -8.75 -12.89 4.73
CA VAL A 15 -8.52 -12.11 5.94
C VAL A 15 -7.04 -11.72 6.07
N ILE A 16 -6.13 -12.69 5.99
CA ILE A 16 -4.70 -12.47 6.17
C ILE A 16 -4.14 -11.59 5.04
N PHE A 17 -4.50 -11.87 3.79
CA PHE A 17 -4.04 -11.11 2.63
C PHE A 17 -4.53 -9.67 2.67
N THR A 18 -5.80 -9.45 3.02
CA THR A 18 -6.39 -8.11 3.11
C THR A 18 -5.70 -7.26 4.18
N ALA A 19 -5.46 -7.85 5.36
CA ALA A 19 -4.83 -7.17 6.48
C ALA A 19 -3.33 -6.90 6.28
N SER A 20 -2.68 -7.58 5.33
CA SER A 20 -1.24 -7.45 5.09
C SER A 20 -0.93 -6.91 3.69
N ALA A 21 -0.84 -7.80 2.70
CA ALA A 21 -0.42 -7.48 1.34
C ALA A 21 -1.29 -6.40 0.67
N GLN A 22 -2.62 -6.52 0.76
CA GLN A 22 -3.52 -5.54 0.15
C GLN A 22 -3.35 -4.16 0.81
N HIS A 23 -3.36 -4.10 2.14
CA HIS A 23 -3.15 -2.86 2.87
C HIS A 23 -1.81 -2.22 2.50
N ALA A 24 -0.72 -3.00 2.48
CA ALA A 24 0.60 -2.50 2.12
C ALA A 24 0.65 -1.90 0.71
N ALA A 25 0.05 -2.59 -0.27
CA ALA A 25 0.03 -2.17 -1.67
C ALA A 25 -0.68 -0.82 -1.89
N VAL A 26 -1.72 -0.51 -1.09
CA VAL A 26 -2.50 0.72 -1.24
C VAL A 26 -2.10 1.84 -0.28
N ASN A 27 -1.38 1.51 0.80
CA ASN A 27 -1.04 2.47 1.86
C ASN A 27 0.34 3.09 1.69
N PHE A 28 1.39 2.27 1.56
CA PHE A 28 2.77 2.76 1.69
C PHE A 28 3.30 3.52 0.46
N GLY A 29 2.56 3.49 -0.66
CA GLY A 29 2.85 4.31 -1.84
C GLY A 29 2.23 5.71 -1.79
N GLN A 30 1.46 6.06 -0.76
CA GLN A 30 0.76 7.34 -0.72
C GLN A 30 1.72 8.53 -0.83
N TYR A 31 2.84 8.53 -0.11
CA TYR A 31 3.78 9.67 -0.20
C TYR A 31 4.47 9.73 -1.56
N ASP A 32 4.92 8.60 -2.12
CA ASP A 32 5.60 8.56 -3.42
C ASP A 32 4.75 9.17 -4.54
N TRP A 33 3.44 8.87 -4.54
CA TRP A 33 2.54 9.24 -5.63
C TRP A 33 1.69 10.48 -5.36
N CYS A 34 1.33 10.73 -4.11
CA CYS A 34 0.43 11.82 -3.75
C CYS A 34 1.15 13.05 -3.18
N SER A 35 2.47 12.99 -2.91
CA SER A 35 3.22 14.16 -2.43
C SER A 35 3.33 15.26 -3.50
N TRP A 36 3.40 14.89 -4.78
CA TRP A 36 3.22 15.85 -5.87
C TRP A 36 1.74 16.13 -6.08
N ILE A 37 1.22 17.15 -5.39
CA ILE A 37 -0.22 17.45 -5.32
C ILE A 37 -0.93 17.54 -6.68
N PRO A 38 -0.34 18.14 -7.75
CA PRO A 38 -0.99 18.12 -9.05
C PRO A 38 -1.26 16.72 -9.63
N ASN A 39 -0.52 15.69 -9.19
CA ASN A 39 -0.77 14.30 -9.58
C ASN A 39 -1.96 13.67 -8.84
N SER A 40 -2.22 14.08 -7.59
CA SER A 40 -3.30 13.54 -6.76
C SER A 40 -3.91 14.62 -5.86
N PRO A 41 -4.66 15.58 -6.44
CA PRO A 41 -5.21 16.68 -5.67
C PRO A 41 -6.34 16.18 -4.76
N PRO A 42 -6.28 16.40 -3.42
CA PRO A 42 -7.33 15.97 -2.49
C PRO A 42 -8.67 16.71 -2.66
N THR A 43 -8.67 17.83 -3.38
CA THR A 43 -9.88 18.60 -3.69
C THR A 43 -9.67 19.50 -4.90
N MET A 44 -10.77 19.98 -5.49
CA MET A 44 -10.79 20.97 -6.55
C MET A 44 -11.67 22.16 -6.14
N ARG A 45 -11.17 23.39 -6.31
CA ARG A 45 -11.84 24.63 -5.90
C ARG A 45 -12.68 25.30 -6.99
N LYS A 46 -12.68 24.75 -8.21
CA LYS A 46 -13.51 25.19 -9.34
C LYS A 46 -14.27 23.99 -9.93
N PRO A 47 -15.44 24.22 -10.54
CA PRO A 47 -16.16 23.17 -11.25
C PRO A 47 -15.36 22.68 -12.48
N PRO A 48 -15.65 21.47 -12.99
CA PRO A 48 -15.10 21.02 -14.26
C PRO A 48 -15.40 22.01 -15.41
N PRO A 49 -14.44 22.30 -16.31
CA PRO A 49 -14.66 23.18 -17.45
C PRO A 49 -15.70 22.57 -18.42
N THR A 50 -16.56 23.40 -18.98
CA THR A 50 -17.66 22.95 -19.86
C THR A 50 -17.37 23.12 -21.34
N LYS A 51 -16.32 23.85 -21.70
CA LYS A 51 -15.88 24.09 -23.08
C LYS A 51 -14.37 23.95 -23.22
N LYS A 52 -13.93 23.60 -24.43
CA LYS A 52 -12.50 23.55 -24.78
C LYS A 52 -11.96 24.97 -24.98
N GLY A 53 -10.67 25.16 -24.69
CA GLY A 53 -9.96 26.44 -24.93
C GLY A 53 -10.12 27.49 -23.83
N GLU A 54 -10.88 27.22 -22.77
CA GLU A 54 -11.11 28.17 -21.66
C GLU A 54 -10.14 28.01 -20.48
N VAL A 55 -9.36 26.93 -20.46
CA VAL A 55 -8.46 26.60 -19.34
C VAL A 55 -7.05 27.07 -19.66
N ASP A 56 -6.54 27.99 -18.85
CA ASP A 56 -5.13 28.38 -18.81
C ASP A 56 -4.44 27.89 -17.53
N LEU A 57 -3.13 28.15 -17.40
CA LEU A 57 -2.36 27.75 -16.22
C LEU A 57 -2.89 28.40 -14.93
N LYS A 58 -3.35 29.65 -15.01
CA LYS A 58 -3.93 30.36 -13.87
C LYS A 58 -5.19 29.65 -13.37
N TYR A 59 -6.08 29.26 -14.27
CA TYR A 59 -7.26 28.49 -13.95
C TYR A 59 -6.91 27.17 -13.25
N ILE A 60 -5.88 26.46 -13.72
CA ILE A 60 -5.42 25.20 -13.11
C ILE A 60 -4.94 25.44 -11.68
N VAL A 61 -4.04 26.40 -11.45
CA VAL A 61 -3.49 26.71 -10.13
C VAL A 61 -4.59 27.17 -9.16
N GLU A 62 -5.56 27.95 -9.64
CA GLU A 62 -6.72 28.36 -8.84
C GLU A 62 -7.70 27.22 -8.57
N SER A 63 -7.74 26.19 -9.43
CA SER A 63 -8.58 24.99 -9.23
C SER A 63 -7.94 24.00 -8.25
N LEU A 64 -6.62 23.89 -8.22
CA LEU A 64 -5.89 23.02 -7.30
C LEU A 64 -6.10 23.45 -5.83
N PRO A 65 -5.82 22.56 -4.85
CA PRO A 65 -5.92 22.90 -3.44
C PRO A 65 -5.12 24.15 -3.07
N ASP A 66 -5.60 24.92 -2.09
CA ASP A 66 -4.81 25.99 -1.49
C ASP A 66 -3.68 25.44 -0.60
N ARG A 67 -2.78 26.34 -0.18
CA ARG A 67 -1.61 26.00 0.64
C ARG A 67 -1.96 25.28 1.94
N GLY A 68 -3.07 25.61 2.58
CA GLY A 68 -3.48 24.99 3.84
C GLY A 68 -3.87 23.54 3.63
N ARG A 69 -4.74 23.28 2.64
CA ARG A 69 -5.14 21.92 2.26
C ARG A 69 -3.96 21.10 1.73
N SER A 70 -3.08 21.73 0.95
CA SER A 70 -1.83 21.13 0.49
C SER A 70 -0.93 20.70 1.64
N CYS A 71 -0.76 21.55 2.66
CA CYS A 71 0.07 21.25 3.83
C CYS A 71 -0.49 20.05 4.61
N TRP A 72 -1.80 20.06 4.91
CA TRP A 72 -2.46 18.93 5.59
C TRP A 72 -2.36 17.63 4.80
N HIS A 73 -2.55 17.70 3.48
CA HIS A 73 -2.41 16.55 2.60
C HIS A 73 -1.01 15.94 2.66
N LEU A 74 0.03 16.77 2.53
CA LEU A 74 1.42 16.31 2.62
C LEU A 74 1.72 15.65 3.97
N GLY A 75 1.27 16.26 5.07
CA GLY A 75 1.42 15.70 6.41
C GLY A 75 0.74 14.33 6.54
N ALA A 76 -0.49 14.21 6.05
CA ALA A 76 -1.26 12.96 6.13
C ALA A 76 -0.62 11.84 5.32
N VAL A 77 -0.35 12.06 4.02
CA VAL A 77 0.21 11.01 3.15
C VAL A 77 1.64 10.64 3.53
N TRP A 78 2.40 11.58 4.10
CA TRP A 78 3.71 11.28 4.68
C TRP A 78 3.59 10.37 5.90
N ALA A 79 2.79 10.75 6.88
CA ALA A 79 2.64 10.04 8.15
C ALA A 79 2.09 8.62 7.94
N LEU A 80 1.09 8.45 7.07
CA LEU A 80 0.48 7.15 6.78
C LEU A 80 1.40 6.20 6.01
N SER A 81 2.46 6.72 5.36
CA SER A 81 3.40 5.89 4.58
C SER A 81 4.63 5.45 5.38
N GLN A 82 4.73 5.78 6.68
CA GLN A 82 5.88 5.41 7.51
C GLN A 82 5.71 4.02 8.13
N PHE A 83 6.84 3.40 8.47
CA PHE A 83 6.91 2.18 9.27
C PHE A 83 7.43 2.53 10.67
N GLN A 84 7.01 1.77 11.68
CA GLN A 84 7.59 1.91 13.02
C GLN A 84 8.97 1.25 13.11
N GLU A 85 9.78 1.67 14.09
CA GLU A 85 11.12 1.10 14.30
C GLU A 85 11.09 -0.43 14.55
N ASN A 86 10.04 -0.90 15.24
CA ASN A 86 9.83 -2.30 15.57
C ASN A 86 8.69 -2.95 14.76
N GLU A 87 8.51 -2.54 13.49
CA GLU A 87 7.47 -3.08 12.61
C GLU A 87 7.59 -4.60 12.45
N LEU A 88 6.45 -5.30 12.49
CA LEU A 88 6.38 -6.74 12.24
C LEU A 88 5.86 -7.01 10.84
N TYR A 89 6.76 -7.44 9.95
CA TYR A 89 6.41 -7.78 8.58
C TYR A 89 5.77 -9.16 8.45
N LEU A 90 5.11 -9.41 7.31
CA LEU A 90 4.40 -10.67 7.06
C LEU A 90 5.31 -11.89 7.29
N GLY A 91 4.85 -12.82 8.13
CA GLY A 91 5.59 -14.03 8.51
C GLY A 91 6.44 -13.89 9.78
N MET A 92 6.55 -12.69 10.36
CA MET A 92 7.13 -12.45 11.68
C MET A 92 6.06 -12.63 12.75
N TYR A 93 6.23 -13.65 13.59
CA TYR A 93 5.28 -14.01 14.64
C TYR A 93 6.06 -14.21 15.95
N PRO A 94 6.47 -13.11 16.63
CA PRO A 94 7.24 -13.19 17.87
C PRO A 94 6.41 -13.74 19.04
N ASP A 95 5.11 -13.47 19.04
CA ASP A 95 4.18 -13.98 20.06
C ASP A 95 3.87 -15.45 19.76
N GLU A 96 4.43 -16.35 20.58
CA GLU A 96 4.31 -17.79 20.40
C GLU A 96 2.95 -18.34 20.87
N HIS A 97 1.88 -18.01 20.15
CA HIS A 97 0.56 -18.62 20.37
C HIS A 97 0.53 -20.11 19.96
N PHE A 98 1.29 -20.47 18.92
CA PHE A 98 1.44 -21.83 18.45
C PHE A 98 2.75 -22.43 18.95
N ILE A 99 2.65 -23.51 19.72
CA ILE A 99 3.81 -24.20 20.30
C ILE A 99 4.08 -25.55 19.63
N GLU A 100 3.12 -26.13 18.91
CA GLU A 100 3.30 -27.45 18.31
C GLU A 100 4.25 -27.43 17.12
N LYS A 101 5.02 -28.51 16.98
CA LYS A 101 6.02 -28.67 15.92
C LYS A 101 5.43 -28.55 14.49
N PRO A 102 4.29 -29.19 14.14
CA PRO A 102 3.80 -29.17 12.75
C PRO A 102 3.45 -27.76 12.26
N VAL A 103 2.86 -26.92 13.11
CA VAL A 103 2.52 -25.54 12.76
C VAL A 103 3.76 -24.65 12.71
N LYS A 104 4.74 -24.84 13.61
CA LYS A 104 6.04 -24.14 13.52
C LYS A 104 6.78 -24.47 12.21
N GLU A 105 6.75 -25.74 11.76
CA GLU A 105 7.30 -26.14 10.47
C GLU A 105 6.56 -25.51 9.28
N ALA A 106 5.23 -25.42 9.35
CA ALA A 106 4.43 -24.72 8.33
C ALA A 106 4.78 -23.22 8.26
N MET A 107 4.98 -22.55 9.40
CA MET A 107 5.42 -21.15 9.47
C MET A 107 6.82 -20.96 8.86
N VAL A 108 7.76 -21.90 9.10
CA VAL A 108 9.08 -21.89 8.45
C VAL A 108 8.95 -22.02 6.93
N LYS A 109 8.10 -22.94 6.44
CA LYS A 109 7.84 -23.11 5.01
C LYS A 109 7.23 -21.83 4.40
N PHE A 110 6.31 -21.19 5.10
CA PHE A 110 5.71 -19.92 4.68
C PHE A 110 6.76 -18.81 4.55
N ARG A 111 7.61 -18.60 5.58
CA ARG A 111 8.72 -17.62 5.52
C ARG A 111 9.69 -17.89 4.37
N LYS A 112 10.02 -19.16 4.11
CA LYS A 112 10.86 -19.53 2.97
C LYS A 112 10.23 -19.12 1.64
N LYS A 113 8.93 -19.33 1.48
CA LYS A 113 8.19 -18.92 0.28
C LYS A 113 8.13 -17.40 0.13
N LEU A 114 7.96 -16.66 1.22
CA LEU A 114 8.03 -15.20 1.19
C LEU A 114 9.42 -14.70 0.74
N ALA A 115 10.50 -15.31 1.23
CA ALA A 115 11.86 -14.96 0.81
C ALA A 115 12.12 -15.26 -0.68
N GLU A 116 11.57 -16.36 -1.21
CA GLU A 116 11.60 -16.68 -2.65
C GLU A 116 10.89 -15.59 -3.47
N VAL A 117 9.69 -15.16 -3.05
CA VAL A 117 8.92 -14.10 -3.70
C VAL A 117 9.67 -12.75 -3.64
N ALA A 118 10.24 -12.38 -2.50
CA ALA A 118 11.02 -11.16 -2.34
C ALA A 118 12.22 -11.13 -3.31
N LYS A 119 12.89 -12.27 -3.51
CA LYS A 119 13.96 -12.39 -4.51
C LYS A 119 13.46 -12.20 -5.93
N VAL A 120 12.32 -12.81 -6.30
CA VAL A 120 11.70 -12.61 -7.62
C VAL A 120 11.37 -11.14 -7.86
N ILE A 121 10.81 -10.46 -6.86
CA ILE A 121 10.46 -9.04 -6.91
C ILE A 121 11.70 -8.17 -7.09
N LYS A 122 12.75 -8.43 -6.30
CA LYS A 122 14.04 -7.72 -6.42
C LYS A 122 14.59 -7.83 -7.84
N ASN A 123 14.71 -9.04 -8.37
CA ASN A 123 15.25 -9.28 -9.71
C ASN A 123 14.39 -8.63 -10.80
N ARG A 124 13.06 -8.69 -10.68
CA ARG A 124 12.13 -8.05 -11.63
C ARG A 124 12.31 -6.52 -11.65
N ASN A 125 12.60 -5.93 -10.49
CA ASN A 125 12.75 -4.49 -10.33
C ASN A 125 14.12 -3.98 -10.80
N GLU A 126 15.12 -4.84 -10.96
CA GLU A 126 16.42 -4.46 -11.51
C GLU A 126 16.28 -3.86 -12.91
N GLY A 127 16.91 -2.70 -13.13
CA GLY A 127 16.85 -1.99 -14.41
C GLY A 127 15.52 -1.30 -14.73
N LYS A 128 14.53 -1.32 -13.84
CA LYS A 128 13.28 -0.56 -14.03
C LYS A 128 13.50 0.91 -13.72
N LYS A 129 13.00 1.79 -14.59
CA LYS A 129 12.98 3.25 -14.36
C LYS A 129 12.19 3.63 -13.11
N LEU A 130 11.13 2.88 -12.84
CA LEU A 130 10.28 3.05 -11.66
C LEU A 130 9.96 1.67 -11.07
N PRO A 131 10.78 1.17 -10.14
CA PRO A 131 10.54 -0.08 -9.44
C PRO A 131 9.25 -0.07 -8.61
N TYR A 132 8.67 -1.25 -8.37
CA TYR A 132 7.48 -1.42 -7.52
C TYR A 132 7.81 -2.27 -6.29
N TYR A 133 7.73 -1.70 -5.08
CA TYR A 133 8.17 -2.32 -3.82
C TYR A 133 7.08 -2.47 -2.76
N TYR A 134 5.83 -2.10 -3.04
CA TYR A 134 4.77 -2.10 -2.03
C TYR A 134 4.22 -3.50 -1.67
N LEU A 135 4.69 -4.54 -2.38
CA LEU A 135 4.47 -5.97 -2.15
C LEU A 135 5.81 -6.69 -2.16
#